data_AF-A0A976EBA3-F1
#
_entry.id   AF-A0A976EBA3-F1
#
_cell.length_a   1.000
_cell.length_b   1.000
_cell.length_c   1.000
_cell.angle_alpha   90.00
_cell.angle_beta   90.00
_cell.angle_gamma   90.00
#
_symmetry.space_group_name_H-M   'P 1'
#
loop_
_entity.id
_entity.type
_entity.pdbx_description
1 polymer ?
#
loop_
_entity_poly.entity_id
_entity_poly.type
_entity_poly.pdbx_seq_one_letter_code
_entity_poly.pdbx_strand_id
1 'polypeptide(L)'
;MKKLTPQQLATLHSHLIGNGSNDALMGELLDHLACEVEIYLWKGYNFELALEKISEEANVKAIQYLRQNYQHELAMTETQLQEATLDDIVFEFRNKAYGAYDLRQSYQNTLRTALFMGIGLFLMLIALSGGLIAKQWSFSSPLMLLWFLGSSCVAYGAWNWYLKNMQEKVQMG
;
A
#
# COMPACT_ATOMS: atom_id res chain seq x y z
N MET A 1 13.24 -25.11 -18.12
CA MET A 1 14.05 -23.88 -18.19
C MET A 1 15.45 -24.21 -17.69
N LYS A 2 16.50 -23.87 -18.43
CA LYS A 2 17.88 -24.09 -18.00
C LYS A 2 18.26 -22.92 -17.10
N LYS A 3 18.20 -23.13 -15.78
CA LYS A 3 18.51 -22.08 -14.81
C LYS A 3 20.00 -21.73 -14.85
N LEU A 4 20.31 -20.46 -14.63
CA LEU A 4 21.68 -19.98 -14.46
C LEU A 4 22.36 -20.69 -13.27
N THR A 5 23.65 -20.99 -13.42
CA THR A 5 24.43 -21.52 -12.30
C THR A 5 24.77 -20.40 -11.30
N PRO A 6 25.02 -20.73 -10.02
CA PRO A 6 25.41 -19.72 -9.02
C PRO A 6 26.67 -18.92 -9.42
N GLN A 7 27.59 -19.55 -10.16
CA GLN A 7 28.79 -18.89 -10.68
C GLN A 7 28.46 -17.90 -11.80
N GLN A 8 27.56 -18.26 -12.72
CA GLN A 8 27.11 -17.38 -13.80
C GLN A 8 26.33 -16.17 -13.27
N LEU A 9 25.52 -16.38 -12.23
CA LEU A 9 24.80 -15.32 -11.54
C LEU A 9 25.75 -14.33 -10.87
N ALA A 10 26.81 -14.83 -10.23
CA ALA A 10 27.84 -13.99 -9.62
C ALA A 10 28.62 -13.15 -10.66
N THR A 11 28.91 -13.72 -11.84
CA THR A 11 29.53 -13.00 -12.95
C THR A 11 28.61 -11.91 -13.51
N LEU A 12 27.31 -12.18 -13.59
CA LEU A 12 26.33 -11.19 -14.05
C LEU A 12 26.21 -10.03 -13.06
N HIS A 13 26.16 -10.35 -11.77
CA HIS A 13 26.12 -9.37 -10.68
C HIS A 13 27.37 -8.47 -10.64
N SER A 14 28.57 -9.04 -10.76
CA SER A 14 29.81 -8.24 -10.78
C SER A 14 29.90 -7.33 -12.01
N HIS A 15 29.37 -7.77 -13.16
CA HIS A 15 29.32 -6.97 -14.37
C HIS A 15 28.36 -5.77 -14.22
N LEU A 16 27.25 -5.96 -13.50
CA LEU A 16 26.31 -4.88 -13.21
C LEU A 16 26.88 -3.85 -12.24
N ILE A 17 27.58 -4.30 -11.18
CA ILE A 17 28.24 -3.39 -10.22
C ILE A 17 29.25 -2.47 -10.90
N GLY A 18 30.01 -2.99 -11.87
CA GLY A 18 30.98 -2.21 -12.64
C GLY A 18 30.36 -1.05 -13.46
N ASN A 19 29.06 -1.13 -13.77
CA ASN A 19 28.33 -0.13 -14.56
C ASN A 19 27.54 0.90 -13.72
N GLY A 20 27.66 0.85 -12.39
CA GLY A 20 27.25 1.94 -11.50
C GLY A 20 25.77 2.00 -11.10
N SER A 21 25.00 0.90 -11.14
CA SER A 21 23.63 0.93 -10.62
C SER A 21 23.59 0.86 -9.09
N ASN A 22 22.68 1.63 -8.49
CA ASN A 22 22.45 1.66 -7.04
C ASN A 22 21.95 0.29 -6.52
N ASP A 23 22.35 -0.04 -5.28
CA ASP A 23 22.13 -1.33 -4.60
C ASP A 23 20.64 -1.75 -4.54
N ALA A 24 19.73 -0.77 -4.43
CA ALA A 24 18.28 -1.01 -4.41
C ALA A 24 17.70 -1.37 -5.79
N LEU A 25 18.33 -0.94 -6.88
CA LEU A 25 17.91 -1.21 -8.26
C LEU A 25 18.50 -2.51 -8.80
N MET A 26 19.61 -2.96 -8.19
CA MET A 26 20.38 -4.11 -8.67
C MET A 26 19.63 -5.42 -8.56
N GLY A 27 18.81 -5.60 -7.52
CA GLY A 27 18.01 -6.82 -7.36
C GLY A 27 17.04 -7.06 -8.53
N GLU A 28 16.33 -6.01 -8.95
CA GLU A 28 15.32 -6.09 -10.02
C GLU A 28 15.99 -6.19 -11.41
N LEU A 29 17.07 -5.42 -11.63
CA LEU A 29 17.87 -5.50 -12.85
C LEU A 29 18.50 -6.89 -13.02
N LEU A 30 19.07 -7.44 -11.94
CA LEU A 30 19.68 -8.77 -11.94
C LEU A 30 18.66 -9.84 -12.27
N ASP A 31 17.46 -9.78 -11.69
CA ASP A 31 16.40 -10.76 -11.94
C ASP A 31 15.90 -10.68 -13.40
N HIS A 32 15.66 -9.46 -13.90
CA HIS A 32 15.20 -9.27 -15.27
C HIS A 32 16.26 -9.71 -16.30
N LEU A 33 17.53 -9.41 -16.05
CA LEU A 33 18.65 -9.81 -16.92
C LEU A 33 18.94 -11.30 -16.83
N ALA A 34 18.80 -11.91 -15.66
CA ALA A 34 18.91 -13.35 -15.49
C ALA A 34 17.85 -14.07 -16.33
N CYS A 35 16.60 -13.60 -16.30
CA CYS A 35 15.53 -14.15 -17.11
C CYS A 35 15.84 -14.05 -18.61
N GLU A 36 16.36 -12.90 -19.07
CA GLU A 36 16.73 -12.71 -20.48
C GLU A 36 17.88 -13.65 -20.90
N VAL A 37 18.92 -13.79 -20.07
CA VAL A 37 20.02 -14.73 -20.34
C VAL A 37 19.51 -16.18 -20.43
N GLU A 38 18.58 -16.58 -19.56
CA GLU A 38 17.98 -17.92 -19.62
C GLU A 38 17.23 -18.17 -20.95
N ILE A 39 16.59 -17.15 -21.51
CA ILE A 39 15.94 -17.22 -22.83
C ILE A 39 16.98 -17.43 -23.93
N TYR A 40 18.11 -16.72 -23.90
CA TYR A 40 19.17 -16.90 -24.89
C TYR A 40 19.87 -18.26 -24.78
N LEU A 41 20.10 -18.76 -23.57
CA LEU A 41 20.60 -20.12 -23.34
C LEU A 41 19.64 -21.17 -23.89
N TRP A 42 18.33 -20.94 -23.78
CA TRP A 42 17.31 -21.82 -24.35
C TRP A 42 17.31 -21.81 -25.88
N LYS A 43 17.57 -20.66 -26.51
CA LYS A 43 17.74 -20.52 -27.96
C LYS A 43 19.02 -21.19 -28.51
N GLY A 44 19.87 -21.77 -27.64
CA GLY A 44 21.07 -22.51 -28.02
C GLY A 44 22.36 -21.69 -28.05
N TYR A 45 22.32 -20.42 -27.61
CA TYR A 45 23.51 -19.59 -27.47
C TYR A 45 24.34 -20.01 -26.25
N ASN A 46 25.66 -19.79 -26.29
CA ASN A 46 26.50 -19.95 -25.11
C ASN A 46 26.33 -18.74 -24.17
N PHE A 47 26.69 -18.90 -22.90
CA PHE A 47 26.50 -17.85 -21.88
C PHE A 47 27.23 -16.55 -22.22
N GLU A 48 28.43 -16.65 -22.81
CA GLU A 48 29.27 -15.50 -23.14
C GLU A 48 28.67 -14.65 -24.27
N LEU A 49 28.19 -15.28 -25.35
CA LEU A 49 27.47 -14.66 -26.46
C LEU A 49 26.10 -14.10 -26.02
N ALA A 50 25.42 -14.79 -25.11
CA ALA A 50 24.17 -14.29 -24.52
C ALA A 50 24.43 -13.04 -23.69
N LEU A 51 25.47 -13.04 -22.86
CA LEU A 51 25.86 -11.91 -22.02
C LEU A 51 26.32 -10.71 -22.87
N GLU A 52 27.07 -10.94 -23.95
CA GLU A 52 27.51 -9.90 -24.89
C GLU A 52 26.32 -9.24 -25.62
N LYS A 53 25.39 -10.04 -26.16
CA LYS A 53 24.19 -9.49 -26.81
C LYS A 53 23.30 -8.70 -25.85
N ILE A 54 23.13 -9.20 -24.64
CA ILE A 54 22.31 -8.54 -23.62
C ILE A 54 23.03 -7.30 -23.09
N SER A 55 24.35 -7.31 -22.92
CA SER A 55 25.08 -6.13 -22.44
C SER A 55 25.03 -4.99 -23.47
N GLU A 56 25.04 -5.31 -24.77
CA GLU A 56 24.94 -4.31 -25.83
C GLU A 56 23.51 -3.74 -25.98
N GLU A 57 22.48 -4.60 -25.94
CA GLU A 57 21.07 -4.16 -26.08
C GLU A 57 20.46 -3.59 -24.79
N ALA A 58 20.79 -4.17 -23.62
CA ALA A 58 20.20 -3.78 -22.35
C ALA A 58 20.88 -2.54 -21.75
N ASN A 59 22.18 -2.29 -21.97
CA ASN A 59 22.86 -1.15 -21.36
C ASN A 59 22.24 0.19 -21.82
N VAL A 60 21.99 0.37 -23.11
CA VAL A 60 21.39 1.64 -23.59
C VAL A 60 19.90 1.72 -23.28
N LYS A 61 19.12 0.70 -23.64
CA LYS A 61 17.66 0.75 -23.47
C LYS A 61 17.22 0.63 -22.01
N ALA A 62 17.84 -0.24 -21.21
CA ALA A 62 17.46 -0.38 -19.81
C ALA A 62 17.92 0.84 -19.01
N ILE A 63 19.12 1.38 -19.21
CA ILE A 63 19.52 2.61 -18.52
C ILE A 63 18.65 3.79 -18.95
N GLN A 64 18.28 3.90 -20.24
CA GLN A 64 17.39 4.96 -20.70
C GLN A 64 15.96 4.81 -20.15
N TYR A 65 15.41 3.59 -20.15
CA TYR A 65 14.10 3.27 -19.59
C TYR A 65 14.06 3.51 -18.08
N LEU A 66 15.08 3.07 -17.35
CA LEU A 66 15.22 3.28 -15.91
C LEU A 66 15.42 4.75 -15.59
N ARG A 67 16.25 5.47 -16.37
CA ARG A 67 16.41 6.92 -16.19
C ARG A 67 15.09 7.65 -16.37
N GLN A 68 14.33 7.34 -17.42
CA GLN A 68 13.03 8.00 -17.65
C GLN A 68 11.99 7.66 -16.58
N ASN A 69 11.89 6.39 -16.18
CA ASN A 69 10.86 5.96 -15.23
C ASN A 69 11.22 6.31 -13.78
N TYR A 70 12.46 6.03 -13.32
CA TYR A 70 12.84 6.29 -11.93
C TYR A 70 13.11 7.77 -11.64
N GLN A 71 13.60 8.59 -12.59
CA GLN A 71 13.78 10.03 -12.30
C GLN A 71 12.45 10.72 -12.01
N HIS A 72 11.36 10.28 -12.66
CA HIS A 72 10.05 10.85 -12.43
C HIS A 72 9.43 10.37 -11.12
N GLU A 73 9.63 9.09 -10.79
CA GLU A 73 9.15 8.54 -9.51
C GLU A 73 9.93 9.12 -8.32
N LEU A 74 11.26 9.35 -8.44
CA LEU A 74 12.15 9.80 -7.34
C LEU A 74 12.01 11.27 -6.94
N ALA A 75 11.32 12.07 -7.74
CA ALA A 75 11.25 13.50 -7.55
C ALA A 75 9.90 13.95 -6.97
N MET A 76 9.67 13.68 -5.68
CA MET A 76 8.72 14.50 -4.92
C MET A 76 9.29 15.93 -4.90
N THR A 77 8.58 16.90 -5.46
CA THR A 77 9.08 18.29 -5.55
C THR A 77 9.28 18.86 -4.15
N GLU A 78 10.24 19.78 -3.96
CA GLU A 78 10.51 20.37 -2.63
C GLU A 78 9.24 20.94 -1.95
N THR A 79 8.32 21.47 -2.76
CA THR A 79 7.01 21.96 -2.30
C THR A 79 6.08 20.84 -1.80
N GLN A 80 6.05 19.71 -2.51
CA GLN A 80 5.28 18.52 -2.10
C GLN A 80 5.85 17.91 -0.82
N LEU A 81 7.17 17.91 -0.67
CA LEU A 81 7.86 17.37 0.51
C LEU A 81 7.59 18.21 1.77
N GLN A 82 7.33 19.51 1.60
CA GLN A 82 7.00 20.44 2.67
C GLN A 82 5.58 20.24 3.22
N GLU A 83 4.66 19.75 2.38
CA GLU A 83 3.26 19.47 2.74
C GLU A 83 3.01 17.99 3.04
N ALA A 84 3.91 17.09 2.63
CA ALA A 84 3.79 15.65 2.78
C ALA A 84 3.90 15.20 4.24
N THR A 85 3.04 14.26 4.62
CA THR A 85 3.16 13.57 5.91
C THR A 85 4.21 12.47 5.85
N LEU A 86 4.66 12.00 7.02
CA LEU A 86 5.63 10.91 7.10
C LEU A 86 5.13 9.62 6.41
N ASP A 87 3.83 9.33 6.51
CA ASP A 87 3.24 8.20 5.81
C ASP A 87 3.31 8.42 4.28
N ASP A 88 3.08 9.63 3.78
CA ASP A 88 3.21 9.94 2.35
C ASP A 88 4.64 9.70 1.85
N ILE A 89 5.64 10.11 2.63
CA ILE A 89 7.06 9.94 2.28
C ILE A 89 7.49 8.46 2.31
N VAL A 90 7.05 7.71 3.33
CA VAL A 90 7.42 6.30 3.51
C VAL A 90 6.74 5.39 2.49
N PHE A 91 5.52 5.74 2.09
CA PHE A 91 4.70 4.98 1.16
C PHE A 91 4.70 5.55 -0.26
N GLU A 92 5.58 6.48 -0.60
CA GLU A 92 5.73 6.94 -1.98
C GLU A 92 6.21 5.77 -2.88
N PHE A 93 6.15 5.93 -4.21
CA PHE A 93 6.64 4.92 -5.18
C PHE A 93 5.85 3.60 -5.19
N ARG A 94 6.56 2.48 -5.42
CA ARG A 94 6.08 1.10 -5.33
C ARG A 94 5.44 0.80 -3.97
N ASN A 95 5.84 1.50 -2.89
CA ASN A 95 5.23 1.30 -1.58
C ASN A 95 3.74 1.73 -1.55
N LYS A 96 3.34 2.65 -2.43
CA LYS A 96 1.93 3.08 -2.62
C LYS A 96 1.12 2.03 -3.36
N ALA A 97 1.73 1.43 -4.39
CA ALA A 97 1.10 0.42 -5.24
C ALA A 97 0.76 -0.88 -4.50
N TYR A 98 1.38 -1.15 -3.35
CA TYR A 98 1.05 -2.30 -2.51
C TYR A 98 -0.29 -2.17 -1.76
N GLY A 99 -0.99 -1.04 -1.85
CA GLY A 99 -2.33 -0.84 -1.26
C GLY A 99 -2.34 -0.71 0.28
N ALA A 100 -1.18 -0.86 0.93
CA ALA A 100 -1.03 -0.65 2.38
C ALA A 100 -1.21 0.82 2.77
N TYR A 101 -0.92 1.74 1.86
CA TYR A 101 -1.10 3.19 2.03
C TYR A 101 -2.58 3.57 2.22
N ASP A 102 -3.45 3.09 1.33
CA ASP A 102 -4.90 3.34 1.38
C ASP A 102 -5.51 2.81 2.69
N LEU A 103 -5.03 1.65 3.12
CA LEU A 103 -5.44 1.05 4.38
C LEU A 103 -5.04 1.94 5.56
N ARG A 104 -3.82 2.47 5.57
CA ARG A 104 -3.30 3.31 6.66
C ARG A 104 -4.01 4.66 6.74
N GLN A 105 -4.32 5.27 5.60
CA GLN A 105 -5.04 6.54 5.53
C GLN A 105 -6.50 6.41 6.00
N SER A 106 -7.16 5.31 5.64
CA SER A 106 -8.56 5.07 6.02
C SER A 106 -8.73 4.48 7.43
N TYR A 107 -7.71 3.78 7.97
CA TYR A 107 -7.79 3.03 9.22
C TYR A 107 -8.20 3.88 10.42
N GLN A 108 -7.57 5.03 10.63
CA GLN A 108 -7.83 5.85 11.82
C GLN A 108 -9.29 6.32 11.89
N ASN A 109 -9.86 6.71 10.76
CA ASN A 109 -11.23 7.21 10.71
C ASN A 109 -12.25 6.06 10.85
N THR A 110 -11.98 4.93 10.19
CA THR A 110 -12.78 3.70 10.33
C THR A 110 -12.78 3.21 11.77
N LEU A 111 -11.62 3.21 12.45
CA LEU A 111 -11.48 2.80 13.84
C LEU A 111 -12.28 3.69 14.79
N ARG A 112 -12.17 5.03 14.63
CA ARG A 112 -12.95 5.98 15.43
C ARG A 112 -14.45 5.78 15.24
N THR A 113 -14.89 5.60 14.00
CA THR A 113 -16.30 5.38 13.67
C THR A 113 -16.83 4.08 14.28
N ALA A 114 -16.06 2.99 14.18
CA ALA A 114 -16.38 1.71 14.80
C ALA A 114 -16.42 1.80 16.34
N LEU A 115 -15.51 2.56 16.95
CA LEU A 115 -15.48 2.79 18.39
C LEU A 115 -16.75 3.50 18.88
N PHE A 116 -17.16 4.59 18.22
CA PHE A 116 -18.38 5.33 18.57
C PHE A 116 -19.64 4.48 18.37
N MET A 117 -19.72 3.70 17.29
CA MET A 117 -20.83 2.77 17.08
C MET A 117 -20.86 1.67 18.15
N GLY A 118 -19.70 1.11 18.51
CA GLY A 118 -19.58 0.11 19.56
C GLY A 118 -20.05 0.64 20.93
N ILE A 119 -19.52 1.79 21.36
CA ILE A 119 -19.93 2.44 22.60
C ILE A 119 -21.44 2.71 22.59
N GLY A 120 -21.98 3.24 21.50
CA GLY A 120 -23.40 3.52 21.36
C GLY A 120 -24.27 2.26 21.51
N LEU A 121 -23.89 1.16 20.85
CA LEU A 121 -24.58 -0.13 20.97
C LEU A 121 -24.51 -0.70 22.39
N PHE A 122 -23.35 -0.62 23.05
CA PHE A 122 -23.22 -1.07 24.44
C PHE A 122 -24.12 -0.28 25.39
N LEU A 123 -24.16 1.04 25.25
CA LEU A 123 -25.04 1.90 26.07
C LEU A 123 -26.52 1.56 25.85
N MET A 124 -26.92 1.30 24.60
CA MET A 124 -28.29 0.87 24.29
C MET A 124 -28.62 -0.51 24.88
N LEU A 125 -27.68 -1.47 24.86
CA LEU A 125 -27.86 -2.79 25.46
C LEU A 125 -27.96 -2.73 26.99
N ILE A 126 -27.15 -1.88 27.64
CA ILE A 126 -27.23 -1.65 29.08
C ILE A 126 -28.58 -1.03 29.45
N ALA A 127 -29.03 -0.03 28.69
CA ALA A 127 -30.32 0.60 28.92
C ALA A 127 -31.49 -0.37 28.69
N LEU A 128 -31.43 -1.20 27.65
CA LEU A 128 -32.44 -2.21 27.34
C LEU A 128 -32.50 -3.29 28.42
N SER A 129 -31.37 -3.87 28.79
CA SER A 129 -31.31 -4.90 29.84
C SER A 129 -31.75 -4.35 31.20
N GLY A 130 -31.31 -3.16 31.58
CA GLY A 130 -31.75 -2.48 32.81
C GLY A 130 -33.25 -2.20 32.82
N GLY A 131 -33.83 -1.76 31.69
CA GLY A 131 -35.26 -1.52 31.57
C GLY A 131 -36.11 -2.80 31.65
N LEU A 132 -35.62 -3.91 31.08
CA LEU A 132 -36.28 -5.22 31.16
C LEU A 132 -36.29 -5.78 32.59
N ILE A 133 -35.18 -5.65 33.31
CA ILE A 133 -35.06 -6.12 34.70
C ILE A 133 -35.90 -5.26 35.65
N ALA A 134 -35.83 -3.94 35.49
CA ALA A 134 -36.51 -3.02 36.40
C ALA A 134 -38.03 -2.92 36.15
N LYS A 135 -38.55 -3.41 35.01
CA LYS A 135 -39.97 -3.32 34.58
C LYS A 135 -40.56 -1.91 34.52
N GLN A 136 -39.75 -0.86 34.73
CA GLN A 136 -40.16 0.53 34.78
C GLN A 136 -39.47 1.33 33.66
N TRP A 137 -40.15 1.45 32.52
CA TRP A 137 -39.76 2.39 31.48
C TRP A 137 -40.40 3.74 31.78
N SER A 138 -39.73 4.54 32.59
CA SER A 138 -40.14 5.92 32.86
C SER A 138 -39.33 6.90 32.01
N PHE A 139 -40.02 7.91 31.47
CA PHE A 139 -39.42 8.96 30.65
C PHE A 139 -38.32 9.74 31.38
N SER A 140 -38.38 9.82 32.71
CA SER A 140 -37.42 10.58 33.52
C SER A 140 -36.27 9.73 34.08
N SER A 141 -36.14 8.47 33.64
CA SER A 141 -35.15 7.54 34.17
C SER A 141 -33.75 7.77 33.55
N PRO A 142 -32.66 7.61 34.33
CA PRO A 142 -31.29 7.61 33.79
C PRO A 142 -31.06 6.55 32.70
N LEU A 143 -31.84 5.46 32.70
CA LEU A 143 -31.77 4.44 31.63
C LEU A 143 -32.25 4.99 30.27
N MET A 144 -33.24 5.90 30.26
CA MET A 144 -33.70 6.50 29.01
C MET A 144 -32.67 7.47 28.45
N LEU A 145 -32.01 8.25 29.30
CA LEU A 145 -30.90 9.12 28.89
C LEU A 145 -29.77 8.31 28.25
N LEU A 146 -29.38 7.18 28.86
CA LEU A 146 -28.35 6.28 28.30
C LEU A 146 -28.75 5.71 26.94
N TRP A 147 -30.04 5.40 26.76
CA TRP A 147 -30.56 4.89 25.49
C TRP A 147 -30.51 5.94 24.37
N PHE A 148 -30.93 7.19 24.67
CA PHE A 148 -30.83 8.29 23.71
C PHE A 148 -29.38 8.65 23.39
N LEU A 149 -28.49 8.64 24.39
CA LEU A 149 -27.07 8.89 24.18
C LEU A 149 -26.44 7.83 23.27
N GLY A 150 -26.79 6.56 23.51
CA GLY A 150 -26.35 5.44 22.68
C GLY A 150 -26.88 5.52 21.25
N SER A 151 -28.17 5.81 21.07
CA SER A 151 -28.79 6.00 19.75
C SER A 151 -28.16 7.17 18.99
N SER A 152 -27.88 8.29 19.66
CA SER A 152 -27.20 9.45 19.06
C SER A 152 -25.79 9.12 18.60
N CYS A 153 -25.02 8.35 19.39
CA CYS A 153 -23.67 7.92 18.99
C CYS A 153 -23.69 6.99 17.76
N VAL A 154 -24.63 6.04 17.71
CA VAL A 154 -24.80 5.14 16.57
C VAL A 154 -25.24 5.92 15.33
N ALA A 155 -26.20 6.83 15.46
CA ALA A 155 -26.66 7.68 14.36
C ALA A 155 -25.54 8.56 13.81
N TYR A 156 -24.74 9.18 14.68
CA TYR A 156 -23.58 9.97 14.27
C TYR A 156 -22.53 9.12 13.54
N GLY A 157 -22.20 7.93 14.06
CA GLY A 157 -21.26 7.01 13.42
C GLY A 157 -21.74 6.54 12.04
N ALA A 158 -23.02 6.16 11.93
CA ALA A 158 -23.63 5.74 10.67
C ALA A 158 -23.69 6.88 9.64
N TRP A 159 -24.01 8.10 10.07
CA TRP A 159 -24.02 9.29 9.23
C TRP A 159 -22.62 9.64 8.70
N ASN A 160 -21.62 9.65 9.58
CA ASN A 160 -20.24 9.92 9.21
C ASN A 160 -19.69 8.87 8.23
N TRP A 161 -20.01 7.59 8.45
CA TRP A 161 -19.69 6.51 7.52
C TRP A 161 -20.36 6.69 6.16
N TYR A 162 -21.65 7.05 6.14
CA TYR A 162 -22.41 7.26 4.91
C TYR A 162 -21.83 8.40 4.06
N LEU A 163 -21.51 9.55 4.69
CA LEU A 163 -20.89 10.68 4.01
C LEU A 163 -19.55 10.29 3.37
N LYS A 164 -18.72 9.53 4.10
CA LYS A 164 -17.42 9.08 3.60
C LYS A 164 -17.54 8.14 2.40
N ASN A 165 -18.46 7.17 2.48
CA ASN A 165 -18.70 6.22 1.39
C ASN A 165 -19.22 6.93 0.11
N MET A 166 -19.94 8.05 0.27
CA MET A 166 -20.35 8.88 -0.87
C MET A 166 -19.17 9.65 -1.48
N GLN A 167 -18.24 10.17 -0.66
CA GLN A 167 -17.03 10.84 -1.16
C GLN A 167 -16.11 9.88 -1.92
N GLU A 168 -15.91 8.66 -1.40
CA GLU A 168 -15.09 7.63 -2.04
C GLU A 168 -15.66 7.22 -3.42
N LYS A 169 -16.99 7.19 -3.57
CA LYS A 169 -17.64 6.91 -4.86
C LYS A 169 -17.53 8.06 -5.87
N VAL A 170 -17.51 9.31 -5.41
CA VAL A 170 -17.37 10.49 -6.27
C VAL A 170 -15.94 10.64 -6.81
N GLN A 171 -14.93 10.14 -6.10
CA GLN A 171 -13.53 10.16 -6.57
C GLN A 171 -13.18 9.05 -7.57
N MET A 172 -14.00 8.00 -7.67
CA MET A 172 -13.76 6.85 -8.57
C MET A 172 -14.60 6.87 -9.86
N GLY A 173 -15.45 7.87 -10.07
CA GLY A 173 -16.27 8.05 -11.28
C GLY A 173 -15.87 9.30 -12.05
#